data_AF-A0A527GKS3-F1
#
_entry.id   AF-A0A527GKS3-F1
#
_cell.length_a   1.000
_cell.length_b   1.000
_cell.length_c   1.000
_cell.angle_alpha   90.00
_cell.angle_beta   90.00
_cell.angle_gamma   90.00
#
_symmetry.space_group_name_H-M   'P 1'
#
loop_
_entity.id
_entity.type
_entity.pdbx_description
1 polymer ?
#
loop_
_entity_poly.entity_id
_entity_poly.type
_entity_poly.pdbx_seq_one_letter_code
_entity_poly.pdbx_strand_id
1 'polypeptide(L)'
;ALAYAIARQESEFNIGAVSSAGARGLLQLMPGTARQLAKKAGLQFSQTRLTTDAGYNATLGSAFLGEQLDRFNGSYVLTFAGYNAGPNRASQWVARYGDPRGKDIDAVVDWIER
;
A
#
# COMPACT_ATOMS: atom_id res chain seq x y z
N ALA A 1 -9.27 4.58 -9.76
CA ALA A 1 -8.03 5.26 -10.20
C ALA A 1 -6.82 4.88 -9.35
N LEU A 2 -6.85 5.07 -8.02
CA LEU A 2 -5.68 4.88 -7.14
C LEU A 2 -5.07 3.46 -7.19
N ALA A 3 -5.89 2.42 -7.11
CA ALA A 3 -5.41 1.04 -7.20
C ALA A 3 -4.73 0.72 -8.55
N TYR A 4 -5.15 1.35 -9.65
CA TYR A 4 -4.50 1.19 -10.95
C TYR A 4 -3.11 1.84 -10.99
N ALA A 5 -2.96 3.02 -10.37
CA ALA A 5 -1.66 3.68 -10.27
C ALA A 5 -0.66 2.83 -9.47
N ILE A 6 -1.11 2.27 -8.34
CA ILE A 6 -0.29 1.35 -7.54
C ILE A 6 0.03 0.07 -8.34
N ALA A 7 -0.96 -0.57 -8.97
CA ALA A 7 -0.71 -1.78 -9.73
C ALA A 7 0.30 -1.57 -10.88
N ARG A 8 0.22 -0.41 -11.56
CA ARG A 8 1.18 -0.03 -12.60
C ARG A 8 2.60 0.12 -12.05
N GLN A 9 2.75 0.74 -10.87
CA GLN A 9 4.05 0.97 -10.24
C GLN A 9 4.66 -0.30 -9.64
N GLU A 10 3.83 -1.13 -9.00
CA GLU A 10 4.28 -2.28 -8.21
C GLU A 10 4.56 -3.53 -9.05
N SER A 11 3.79 -3.75 -10.11
CA SER A 11 3.88 -5.00 -10.90
C SER A 11 3.80 -4.82 -12.40
N GLU A 12 3.57 -3.60 -12.89
CA GLU A 12 3.21 -3.34 -14.30
C GLU A 12 2.01 -4.20 -14.76
N PHE A 13 1.05 -4.44 -13.85
CA PHE A 13 -0.10 -5.33 -14.03
C PHE A 13 0.23 -6.82 -14.20
N ASN A 14 1.44 -7.26 -13.85
CA ASN A 14 1.78 -8.68 -13.84
C ASN A 14 1.19 -9.39 -12.61
N ILE A 15 0.17 -10.21 -12.86
CA ILE A 15 -0.51 -11.01 -11.82
C ILE A 15 0.46 -12.00 -11.14
N GLY A 16 1.45 -12.52 -11.88
CA GLY A 16 2.42 -13.49 -11.39
C GLY A 16 3.64 -12.88 -10.69
N ALA A 17 3.71 -11.55 -10.54
CA ALA A 17 4.89 -10.88 -10.00
C ALA A 17 5.22 -11.33 -8.57
N VAL A 18 6.49 -11.62 -8.31
CA VAL A 18 7.02 -11.90 -6.96
C VAL A 18 8.30 -11.10 -6.78
N SER A 19 8.35 -10.22 -5.79
CA SER A 19 9.57 -9.46 -5.47
C SER A 19 10.60 -10.33 -4.75
N SER A 20 11.85 -9.87 -4.73
CA SER A 20 12.93 -10.49 -3.95
C SER A 20 12.63 -10.55 -2.45
N ALA A 21 11.86 -9.58 -1.92
CA ALA A 21 11.39 -9.56 -0.54
C ALA A 21 10.17 -10.47 -0.29
N GLY A 22 9.58 -11.04 -1.35
CA GLY A 22 8.44 -11.95 -1.27
C GLY A 22 7.06 -11.29 -1.36
N ALA A 23 6.98 -10.03 -1.80
CA ALA A 23 5.73 -9.36 -2.15
C ALA A 23 5.11 -10.00 -3.41
N ARG A 24 3.78 -10.05 -3.51
CA ARG A 24 3.09 -10.91 -4.50
C ARG A 24 1.95 -10.23 -5.26
N GLY A 25 1.91 -10.48 -6.55
CA GLY A 25 0.85 -10.17 -7.50
C GLY A 25 0.68 -8.70 -7.82
N LEU A 26 -0.50 -8.36 -8.35
CA LEU A 26 -0.82 -7.04 -8.93
C LEU A 26 -0.45 -5.86 -8.02
N LEU A 27 -0.78 -5.97 -6.74
CA LEU A 27 -0.61 -4.92 -5.75
C LEU A 27 0.53 -5.22 -4.77
N GLN A 28 1.42 -6.16 -5.11
CA GLN A 28 2.61 -6.54 -4.36
C GLN A 28 2.38 -6.67 -2.85
N LEU A 29 1.41 -7.51 -2.47
CA LEU A 29 1.10 -7.73 -1.06
C LEU A 29 2.09 -8.70 -0.42
N MET A 30 2.59 -8.33 0.77
CA MET A 30 3.31 -9.26 1.63
C MET A 30 2.35 -10.34 2.16
N PRO A 31 2.74 -11.63 2.21
CA PRO A 31 1.86 -12.71 2.67
C PRO A 31 1.29 -12.50 4.08
N GLY A 32 2.07 -11.91 4.99
CA GLY A 32 1.62 -11.56 6.35
C GLY A 32 0.50 -10.51 6.33
N THR A 33 0.67 -9.44 5.56
CA THR A 33 -0.34 -8.39 5.36
C THR A 33 -1.59 -8.95 4.70
N ALA A 34 -1.43 -9.71 3.61
CA ALA A 34 -2.54 -10.36 2.89
C ALA A 34 -3.36 -11.29 3.80
N ARG A 35 -2.72 -12.02 4.72
CA ARG A 35 -3.42 -12.88 5.69
C ARG A 35 -4.29 -12.07 6.65
N GLN A 36 -3.78 -10.95 7.15
CA GLN A 36 -4.55 -10.08 8.04
C GLN A 36 -5.75 -9.46 7.31
N LEU A 37 -5.54 -8.99 6.08
CA LEU A 37 -6.58 -8.40 5.24
C LEU A 37 -7.66 -9.43 4.88
N ALA A 38 -7.26 -10.65 4.48
CA ALA A 38 -8.20 -11.72 4.19
C ALA A 38 -9.08 -12.04 5.42
N LYS A 39 -8.48 -12.12 6.61
CA LYS A 39 -9.22 -12.32 7.86
C LYS A 39 -10.23 -11.19 8.12
N LYS A 40 -9.81 -9.93 7.97
CA LYS A 40 -10.70 -8.76 8.16
C LYS A 40 -11.85 -8.73 7.15
N ALA A 41 -11.59 -9.15 5.91
CA ALA A 41 -12.57 -9.21 4.84
C ALA A 41 -13.48 -10.47 4.90
N GLY A 42 -13.31 -11.36 5.88
CA GLY A 42 -14.05 -12.62 5.95
C GLY A 42 -13.70 -13.61 4.83
N LEU A 43 -12.53 -13.44 4.20
CA LEU A 43 -12.05 -14.29 3.11
C LEU A 43 -11.07 -15.34 3.64
N GLN A 44 -11.09 -16.53 3.05
CA GLN A 44 -10.05 -17.53 3.31
C GLN A 44 -8.73 -17.07 2.71
N PHE A 45 -7.68 -17.02 3.54
CA PHE A 45 -6.34 -16.71 3.07
C PHE A 45 -5.80 -17.83 2.16
N SER A 46 -5.36 -17.45 0.96
CA SER A 46 -4.56 -18.31 0.07
C SER A 46 -3.37 -17.54 -0.48
N GLN A 47 -2.16 -18.03 -0.21
CA GLN A 47 -0.93 -17.43 -0.72
C GLN A 47 -0.79 -17.62 -2.23
N THR A 48 -1.21 -18.77 -2.77
CA THR A 48 -1.17 -19.06 -4.21
C THR A 48 -2.07 -18.11 -4.98
N ARG A 49 -3.28 -17.83 -4.47
CA ARG A 49 -4.22 -16.89 -5.10
C ARG A 49 -3.67 -15.46 -5.19
N LEU A 50 -2.67 -15.09 -4.40
CA LEU A 50 -2.02 -13.79 -4.55
C LEU A 50 -1.35 -13.62 -5.91
N THR A 51 -0.90 -14.71 -6.55
CA THR A 51 -0.20 -14.67 -7.85
C THR A 51 -0.96 -15.33 -9.00
N THR A 52 -2.14 -15.92 -8.72
CA THR A 52 -2.94 -16.63 -9.74
C THR A 52 -4.35 -16.06 -9.91
N ASP A 53 -4.79 -15.20 -8.99
CA ASP A 53 -6.15 -14.64 -8.99
C ASP A 53 -6.05 -13.12 -8.81
N ALA A 54 -6.13 -12.41 -9.94
CA ALA A 54 -6.09 -10.96 -10.01
C ALA A 54 -7.16 -10.31 -9.13
N GLY A 55 -8.38 -10.87 -9.12
CA GLY A 55 -9.50 -10.34 -8.35
C GLY A 55 -9.26 -10.47 -6.85
N TYR A 56 -8.73 -11.60 -6.40
CA TYR A 56 -8.35 -11.80 -5.00
C TYR A 56 -7.24 -10.85 -4.57
N ASN A 57 -6.16 -10.72 -5.35
CA ASN A 57 -5.07 -9.79 -5.05
C ASN A 57 -5.57 -8.33 -5.03
N ALA A 58 -6.36 -7.93 -6.03
CA ALA A 58 -6.93 -6.58 -6.13
C ALA A 58 -7.89 -6.27 -4.99
N THR A 59 -8.72 -7.23 -4.57
CA THR A 59 -9.65 -7.06 -3.43
C THR A 59 -8.87 -6.79 -2.15
N LEU A 60 -7.86 -7.61 -1.85
CA LEU A 60 -7.06 -7.42 -0.63
C LEU A 60 -6.25 -6.13 -0.69
N GLY A 61 -5.62 -5.81 -1.83
CA GLY A 61 -4.80 -4.60 -1.92
C GLY A 61 -5.63 -3.32 -1.95
N SER A 62 -6.86 -3.36 -2.49
CA SER A 62 -7.79 -2.23 -2.37
C SER A 62 -8.27 -2.03 -0.93
N ALA A 63 -8.53 -3.12 -0.20
CA ALA A 63 -8.83 -3.04 1.23
C ALA A 63 -7.65 -2.44 2.02
N PHE A 64 -6.42 -2.87 1.73
CA PHE A 64 -5.23 -2.30 2.35
C PHE A 64 -5.09 -0.80 2.06
N LEU A 65 -5.27 -0.40 0.80
CA LEU A 65 -5.19 0.98 0.39
C LEU A 65 -6.24 1.85 1.10
N GLY A 66 -7.46 1.34 1.28
CA GLY A 66 -8.51 1.99 2.08
C GLY A 66 -8.09 2.18 3.54
N GLU A 67 -7.58 1.13 4.19
CA GLU A 67 -7.08 1.23 5.59
C GLU A 67 -5.97 2.28 5.74
N GLN A 68 -5.10 2.41 4.74
CA GLN A 68 -4.01 3.38 4.74
C GLN A 68 -4.52 4.80 4.51
N LEU A 69 -5.48 4.98 3.59
CA LEU A 69 -6.09 6.27 3.33
C LEU A 69 -6.81 6.80 4.58
N ASP A 70 -7.58 5.94 5.26
CA ASP A 70 -8.27 6.28 6.50
C ASP A 70 -7.27 6.60 7.62
N ARG A 71 -6.22 5.78 7.78
CA ARG A 71 -5.15 6.00 8.77
C ARG A 71 -4.50 7.37 8.65
N PHE A 72 -4.32 7.86 7.42
CA PHE A 72 -3.65 9.13 7.16
C PHE A 72 -4.62 10.29 6.88
N ASN A 73 -5.89 10.15 7.27
CA ASN A 73 -6.92 11.18 7.15
C ASN A 73 -7.06 11.69 5.69
N GLY A 74 -7.03 10.77 4.71
CA GLY A 74 -7.16 11.11 3.30
C GLY A 74 -5.90 11.64 2.61
N SER A 75 -4.75 11.72 3.31
CA SER A 75 -3.50 12.19 2.71
C SER A 75 -2.91 11.16 1.74
N TYR A 76 -2.95 11.44 0.44
CA TYR A 76 -2.34 10.56 -0.58
C TYR A 76 -0.83 10.43 -0.41
N VAL A 77 -0.12 11.52 -0.06
CA VAL A 77 1.34 11.50 0.16
C VAL A 77 1.71 10.49 1.23
N LEU A 78 1.08 10.57 2.41
CA LEU A 78 1.34 9.64 3.50
C LEU A 78 0.80 8.23 3.22
N THR A 79 -0.30 8.12 2.47
CA THR A 79 -0.86 6.83 2.04
C THR A 79 0.12 6.08 1.16
N PHE A 80 0.71 6.72 0.14
CA PHE A 80 1.69 6.09 -0.73
C PHE A 80 2.99 5.77 0.01
N ALA A 81 3.49 6.70 0.83
CA ALA A 81 4.64 6.46 1.69
C ALA A 81 4.42 5.24 2.60
N GLY A 82 3.24 5.16 3.23
CA GLY A 82 2.87 4.05 4.10
C GLY A 82 2.56 2.76 3.35
N TYR A 83 2.11 2.83 2.10
CA TYR A 83 1.87 1.64 1.27
C TYR A 83 3.19 0.96 0.92
N ASN A 84 4.20 1.74 0.52
CA ASN A 84 5.50 1.22 0.10
C ASN A 84 6.42 0.86 1.28
N ALA A 85 6.58 1.78 2.25
CA ALA A 85 7.50 1.60 3.38
C ALA A 85 6.85 0.95 4.62
N GLY A 86 5.52 0.83 4.62
CA GLY A 86 4.73 0.36 5.75
C GLY A 86 4.15 1.51 6.59
N PRO A 87 2.91 1.38 7.12
CA PRO A 87 2.21 2.44 7.85
C PRO A 87 2.98 3.00 9.05
N ASN A 88 3.73 2.14 9.74
CA ASN A 88 4.53 2.56 10.90
C ASN A 88 5.71 3.45 10.48
N ARG A 89 6.32 3.20 9.32
CA ARG A 89 7.42 4.05 8.81
C ARG A 89 6.91 5.44 8.45
N ALA A 90 5.80 5.54 7.72
CA ALA A 90 5.19 6.82 7.41
C ALA A 90 4.83 7.61 8.68
N SER A 91 4.29 6.94 9.72
CA SER A 91 4.00 7.57 11.01
C SER A 91 5.27 8.07 11.72
N GLN A 92 6.38 7.31 11.65
CA GLN A 92 7.67 7.71 12.20
C GLN A 92 8.26 8.92 11.44
N TRP A 93 8.12 8.97 10.13
CA TRP A 93 8.58 10.11 9.32
C TRP A 93 7.80 11.38 9.63
N VAL A 94 6.49 11.28 9.83
CA VAL A 94 5.68 12.41 10.34
C VAL A 94 6.22 12.91 11.68
N ALA A 95 6.52 12.01 12.61
CA ALA A 95 7.06 12.40 13.92
C ALA A 95 8.46 13.02 13.82
N ARG A 96 9.28 12.57 12.86
CA ARG A 96 10.69 12.99 12.71
C ARG A 96 10.86 14.26 11.88
N TYR A 97 10.10 14.41 10.81
CA TYR A 97 10.27 15.47 9.79
C TYR A 97 9.12 16.47 9.77
N GLY A 98 8.11 16.29 10.63
CA GLY A 98 6.90 17.09 10.65
C GLY A 98 5.78 16.48 9.80
N ASP A 99 4.57 16.98 10.00
CA ASP A 99 3.38 16.53 9.27
C ASP A 99 3.22 17.33 7.96
N PRO A 100 3.27 16.68 6.78
CA PRO A 100 3.10 17.37 5.50
C PRO A 100 1.64 17.80 5.24
N ARG A 101 0.68 17.32 6.03
CA ARG A 101 -0.75 17.61 5.80
C ARG A 101 -1.08 19.07 6.08
N GLY A 102 -1.86 19.68 5.18
CA GLY A 102 -2.32 21.07 5.30
C GLY A 102 -1.22 22.12 5.11
N LYS A 103 -0.04 21.72 4.64
CA LYS A 103 1.06 22.62 4.28
C LYS A 103 0.93 23.08 2.83
N ASP A 104 1.63 24.17 2.50
CA ASP A 104 1.79 24.57 1.10
C ASP A 104 2.62 23.54 0.31
N ILE A 105 2.59 23.67 -1.02
CA ILE A 105 3.22 22.69 -1.91
C ILE A 105 4.74 22.61 -1.70
N ASP A 106 5.41 23.73 -1.46
CA ASP A 106 6.87 23.77 -1.31
C ASP A 106 7.28 23.01 -0.04
N ALA A 107 6.57 23.22 1.08
CA ALA A 107 6.81 22.49 2.32
C ALA A 107 6.49 20.98 2.20
N VAL A 108 5.50 20.60 1.37
CA VAL A 108 5.21 19.18 1.09
C VAL A 108 6.33 18.55 0.27
N VAL A 109 6.84 19.25 -0.75
CA VAL A 109 7.98 18.79 -1.56
C VAL A 109 9.23 18.64 -0.69
N ASP A 110 9.53 19.63 0.14
CA ASP A 110 10.66 19.58 1.09
C ASP A 110 10.53 18.41 2.08
N TRP A 111 9.32 17.99 2.42
CA TRP A 111 9.11 16.80 3.25
C TRP A 111 9.37 15.50 2.49
N ILE A 112 8.99 15.43 1.21
CA ILE A 112 9.20 14.26 0.34
C ILE A 112 10.69 14.01 0.08
N GLU A 113 11.49 15.07 -0.02
CA GLU A 113 12.93 15.01 -0.33
C GLU A 113 13.84 14.69 0.89
N ARG A 114 13.26 14.44 2.08
CA ARG A 114 14.01 14.12 3.32
C ARG A 114 14.17 12.62 3.57
#